data_AF-A0A2V9L194-F1
#
_entry.id   AF-A0A2V9L194-F1
#
_cell.length_a   1.000
_cell.length_b   1.000
_cell.length_c   1.000
_cell.angle_alpha   90.00
_cell.angle_beta   90.00
_cell.angle_gamma   90.00
#
_symmetry.space_group_name_H-M   'P 1'
#
loop_
_entity.id
_entity.type
_entity.pdbx_description
1 polymer ?
#
loop_
_entity_poly.entity_id
_entity_poly.type
_entity_poly.pdbx_seq_one_letter_code
_entity_poly.pdbx_strand_id
1 'polypeptide(L)'
;MARRFPSALPPLTMPGRCRARTVRNAALDYGAALARHGFRYILVTNGHAGPRHVVALEEASAVVSRRYGARMLSVSGPVLWKFLRGKFNERLESLLGRPLTAAEREASRGDAHAGLWETSLLLRVRPELVDSGFARLPPMRFPLLDALRKNYPLRLGNQMGYIGSPAVASVEFGEVARRLLLEVVWEVVRPVFEVQDESWQQTSFLYKIPFLRTAFPYVAAGAALLATTLLLVRWLR
;
A
#
# COMPACT_ATOMS: atom_id res chain seq x y z
N MET A 1 -7.70 38.86 11.48
CA MET A 1 -6.50 39.38 10.79
C MET A 1 -5.86 38.21 10.03
N ALA A 2 -6.16 38.09 8.73
CA ALA A 2 -5.74 36.96 7.91
C ALA A 2 -4.24 37.02 7.62
N ARG A 3 -3.46 36.01 8.02
CA ARG A 3 -2.05 35.91 7.65
C ARG A 3 -1.95 35.58 6.16
N ARG A 4 -1.44 36.52 5.37
CA ARG A 4 -0.99 36.29 3.99
C ARG A 4 0.16 35.26 4.02
N PHE A 5 -0.02 34.13 3.35
CA PHE A 5 1.08 33.20 3.09
C PHE A 5 2.00 33.79 2.00
N PRO A 6 3.33 33.74 2.17
CA PRO A 6 4.27 34.28 1.19
C PRO A 6 4.26 33.48 -0.13
N SER A 7 4.35 34.22 -1.23
CA SER A 7 4.13 33.82 -2.63
C SER A 7 5.30 33.09 -3.29
N ALA A 8 5.95 32.15 -2.60
CA ALA A 8 6.94 31.28 -3.20
C ALA A 8 6.85 29.89 -2.55
N LEU A 9 5.95 29.05 -3.06
CA LEU A 9 5.86 27.66 -2.61
C LEU A 9 7.13 26.91 -3.05
N PRO A 10 7.92 26.31 -2.12
CA PRO A 10 8.96 25.36 -2.49
C PRO A 10 8.35 24.22 -3.31
N PRO A 11 9.13 23.46 -4.12
CA PRO A 11 8.58 22.38 -4.93
C PRO A 11 7.70 21.48 -4.07
N LEU A 12 6.40 21.42 -4.42
CA LEU A 12 5.34 20.68 -3.74
C LEU A 12 5.77 19.22 -3.56
N THR A 13 6.45 18.97 -2.45
CA THR A 13 6.94 17.68 -2.03
C THR A 13 6.30 17.43 -0.69
N MET A 14 5.51 16.36 -0.58
CA MET A 14 5.09 15.88 0.73
C MET A 14 6.35 15.57 1.56
N PRO A 15 6.57 16.25 2.70
CA PRO A 15 7.67 15.93 3.60
C PRO A 15 7.47 14.54 4.24
N GLY A 16 8.56 13.91 4.70
CA GLY A 16 8.48 12.68 5.51
C GLY A 16 8.45 11.33 4.77
N ARG A 17 8.91 11.25 3.52
CA ARG A 17 8.96 9.97 2.78
C ARG A 17 10.19 9.12 3.10
N CYS A 18 9.95 7.91 3.56
CA CYS A 18 10.96 6.87 3.74
C CYS A 18 11.26 6.13 2.42
N ARG A 19 12.48 5.62 2.25
CA ARG A 19 12.86 4.80 1.09
C ARG A 19 12.35 3.36 1.29
N ALA A 20 11.91 2.70 0.23
CA ALA A 20 11.45 1.31 0.28
C ALA A 20 12.48 0.34 0.87
N ARG A 21 13.78 0.55 0.58
CA ARG A 21 14.86 -0.25 1.16
C ARG A 21 14.97 -0.08 2.68
N THR A 22 14.69 1.10 3.21
CA THR A 22 14.71 1.38 4.65
C THR A 22 13.55 0.67 5.34
N VAL A 23 12.34 0.70 4.75
CA VAL A 23 11.19 -0.09 5.23
C VAL A 23 11.49 -1.58 5.23
N ARG A 24 12.07 -2.11 4.14
CA ARG A 24 12.50 -3.52 4.05
C ARG A 24 13.48 -3.89 5.15
N ASN A 25 14.53 -3.09 5.33
CA ASN A 25 15.60 -3.40 6.28
C ASN A 25 15.07 -3.35 7.73
N ALA A 26 14.25 -2.35 8.07
CA ALA A 26 13.61 -2.31 9.38
C ALA A 26 12.75 -3.56 9.62
N ALA A 27 11.86 -3.90 8.68
CA ALA A 27 11.01 -5.09 8.81
C ALA A 27 11.84 -6.40 8.91
N LEU A 28 12.93 -6.48 8.16
CA LEU A 28 13.87 -7.61 8.20
C LEU A 28 14.55 -7.72 9.58
N ASP A 29 15.05 -6.61 10.12
CA ASP A 29 15.79 -6.60 11.39
C ASP A 29 14.88 -6.93 12.57
N TYR A 30 13.69 -6.32 12.64
CA TYR A 30 12.68 -6.65 13.67
C TYR A 30 12.16 -8.08 13.51
N GLY A 31 11.85 -8.52 12.29
CA GLY A 31 11.37 -9.88 12.04
C GLY A 31 12.43 -10.93 12.41
N ALA A 32 13.69 -10.68 12.09
CA ALA A 32 14.81 -11.53 12.48
C ALA A 32 15.01 -11.58 14.01
N ALA A 33 14.89 -10.43 14.69
CA ALA A 33 14.97 -10.38 16.14
C ALA A 33 13.84 -11.20 16.78
N LEU A 34 12.59 -11.00 16.37
CA LEU A 34 11.44 -11.76 16.84
C LEU A 34 11.62 -13.27 16.60
N ALA A 35 12.03 -13.67 15.40
CA ALA A 35 12.24 -15.08 15.09
C ALA A 35 13.33 -15.71 15.98
N ARG A 36 14.43 -15.00 16.26
CA ARG A 36 15.48 -15.46 17.19
C ARG A 36 15.00 -15.56 18.63
N HIS A 37 14.00 -14.77 19.03
CA HIS A 37 13.34 -14.87 20.33
C HIS A 37 12.27 -15.99 20.38
N GLY A 38 12.15 -16.81 19.33
CA GLY A 38 11.24 -17.96 19.31
C GLY A 38 9.83 -17.65 18.79
N PHE A 39 9.57 -16.43 18.31
CA PHE A 39 8.29 -16.12 17.67
C PHE A 39 8.16 -16.91 16.37
N ARG A 40 7.11 -17.74 16.30
CA ARG A 40 6.84 -18.64 15.17
C ARG A 40 5.98 -18.02 14.07
N TYR A 41 5.13 -17.04 14.43
CA TYR A 41 4.18 -16.40 13.52
C TYR A 41 4.34 -14.89 13.63
N ILE A 42 4.63 -14.23 12.52
CA ILE A 42 4.93 -12.78 12.48
C ILE A 42 4.08 -12.15 11.37
N LEU A 43 3.00 -11.48 11.75
CA LEU A 43 2.07 -10.87 10.79
C LEU A 43 2.38 -9.39 10.65
N VAL A 44 2.73 -8.96 9.45
CA VAL A 44 3.02 -7.56 9.12
C VAL A 44 1.81 -6.95 8.42
N THR A 45 1.20 -5.97 9.08
CA THR A 45 0.12 -5.16 8.51
C THR A 45 0.66 -3.80 8.06
N ASN A 46 0.09 -3.27 6.99
CA ASN A 46 0.52 -2.03 6.37
C ASN A 46 -0.69 -1.25 5.84
N GLY A 47 -0.86 -0.02 6.30
CA GLY A 47 -1.89 0.91 5.80
C GLY A 47 -1.44 1.73 4.59
N HIS A 48 -0.18 1.65 4.18
CA HIS A 48 0.37 2.46 3.09
C HIS A 48 0.47 1.68 1.78
N ALA A 49 -0.37 2.01 0.81
CA ALA A 49 -0.51 1.30 -0.47
C ALA A 49 0.61 1.51 -1.50
N GLY A 50 1.71 2.18 -1.16
CA GLY A 50 2.81 2.44 -2.09
C GLY A 50 3.41 1.14 -2.67
N PRO A 51 3.43 0.92 -4.01
CA PRO A 51 3.79 -0.37 -4.60
C PRO A 51 5.15 -0.92 -4.14
N ARG A 52 6.18 -0.04 -4.07
CA ARG A 52 7.52 -0.44 -3.62
C ARG A 52 7.59 -0.71 -2.11
N HIS A 53 6.74 -0.09 -1.30
CA HIS A 53 6.66 -0.35 0.14
C HIS A 53 5.98 -1.69 0.42
N VAL A 54 4.92 -2.01 -0.31
CA VAL A 54 4.28 -3.33 -0.25
C VAL A 54 5.29 -4.43 -0.59
N VAL A 55 5.99 -4.29 -1.72
CA VAL A 55 7.01 -5.27 -2.14
C VAL A 55 8.16 -5.36 -1.14
N ALA A 56 8.60 -4.24 -0.55
CA ALA A 56 9.64 -4.23 0.48
C ALA A 56 9.28 -5.06 1.72
N LEU A 57 8.02 -5.01 2.18
CA LEU A 57 7.55 -5.81 3.31
C LEU A 57 7.40 -7.29 2.95
N GLU A 58 6.95 -7.59 1.74
CA GLU A 58 6.89 -8.96 1.21
C GLU A 58 8.29 -9.58 1.07
N GLU A 59 9.27 -8.80 0.58
CA GLU A 59 10.68 -9.22 0.52
C GLU A 59 11.26 -9.51 1.91
N ALA A 60 11.02 -8.62 2.87
CA ALA A 60 11.47 -8.83 4.25
C ALA A 60 10.86 -10.10 4.85
N SER A 61 9.55 -10.28 4.69
CA SER A 61 8.80 -11.44 5.18
C SER A 61 9.33 -12.74 4.57
N ALA A 62 9.53 -12.79 3.25
CA ALA A 62 10.07 -13.96 2.57
C ALA A 62 11.52 -14.29 3.02
N VAL A 63 12.34 -13.28 3.30
CA VAL A 63 13.71 -13.49 3.81
C VAL A 63 13.69 -14.03 5.24
N VAL A 64 12.88 -13.45 6.13
CA VAL A 64 12.79 -13.89 7.52
C VAL A 64 12.27 -15.33 7.58
N SER A 65 11.21 -15.64 6.84
CA SER A 65 10.62 -16.98 6.85
C SER A 65 11.61 -18.05 6.39
N ARG A 66 12.31 -17.81 5.28
CA ARG A 66 13.31 -18.73 4.76
C ARG A 66 14.54 -18.87 5.67
N ARG A 67 15.02 -17.78 6.29
CA ARG A 67 16.28 -17.80 7.04
C ARG A 67 16.13 -18.30 8.48
N TYR A 68 14.97 -18.07 9.10
CA TYR A 68 14.77 -18.35 10.52
C TYR A 68 13.69 -19.40 10.80
N GLY A 69 13.02 -19.94 9.76
CA GLY A 69 11.97 -20.94 9.92
C GLY A 69 10.69 -20.43 10.59
N ALA A 70 10.59 -19.11 10.83
CA ALA A 70 9.35 -18.47 11.26
C ALA A 70 8.37 -18.33 10.08
N ARG A 71 7.09 -18.16 10.38
CA ARG A 71 6.07 -17.82 9.39
C ARG A 71 5.79 -16.32 9.44
N MET A 72 6.59 -15.56 8.70
CA MET A 72 6.40 -14.12 8.54
C MET A 72 5.64 -13.82 7.26
N LEU A 73 4.54 -13.06 7.36
CA LEU A 73 3.67 -12.71 6.22
C LEU A 73 3.34 -11.20 6.20
N SER A 74 3.50 -10.58 5.03
CA SER A 74 2.96 -9.24 4.75
C SER A 74 1.51 -9.35 4.30
N VAL A 75 0.58 -9.04 5.20
CA VAL A 75 -0.87 -9.29 5.03
C VAL A 75 -1.49 -8.37 3.99
N SER A 76 -1.06 -7.11 3.93
CA SER A 76 -1.72 -6.10 3.09
C SER A 76 -1.51 -6.32 1.59
N GLY A 77 -0.42 -6.95 1.17
CA GLY A 77 -0.07 -7.12 -0.25
C GLY A 77 -1.11 -7.92 -1.04
N PRO A 78 -1.45 -9.15 -0.61
CA PRO A 78 -2.47 -9.99 -1.26
C PRO A 78 -3.87 -9.34 -1.35
N VAL A 79 -4.21 -8.44 -0.42
CA VAL A 79 -5.53 -7.82 -0.31
C VAL A 79 -5.64 -6.52 -1.10
N LEU A 80 -4.58 -5.70 -1.11
CA LEU A 80 -4.62 -4.30 -1.57
C LEU A 80 -5.19 -4.13 -2.99
N TRP A 81 -4.84 -5.03 -3.91
CA TRP A 81 -5.30 -4.91 -5.30
C TRP A 81 -6.79 -5.24 -5.49
N LYS A 82 -7.32 -6.18 -4.69
CA LYS A 82 -8.75 -6.50 -4.71
C LYS A 82 -9.56 -5.30 -4.22
N PHE A 83 -9.05 -4.65 -3.18
CA PHE A 83 -9.61 -3.44 -2.60
C PHE A 83 -9.67 -2.28 -3.60
N LEU A 84 -8.54 -1.89 -4.20
CA LEU A 84 -8.45 -0.76 -5.14
C LEU A 84 -9.33 -0.92 -6.39
N ARG A 85 -9.69 -2.17 -6.75
CA ARG A 85 -10.56 -2.49 -7.89
C ARG A 85 -12.05 -2.57 -7.52
N GLY A 86 -12.43 -2.30 -6.27
CA GLY A 86 -13.82 -2.37 -5.82
C GLY A 86 -14.39 -3.79 -5.81
N LYS A 87 -13.54 -4.83 -5.66
CA LYS A 87 -13.98 -6.24 -5.68
C LYS A 87 -14.77 -6.66 -4.44
N PHE A 88 -14.94 -5.77 -3.46
CA PHE A 88 -15.68 -6.05 -2.23
C PHE A 88 -17.06 -5.41 -2.18
N ASN A 89 -17.53 -4.77 -3.25
CA ASN A 89 -18.81 -4.04 -3.25
C ASN A 89 -19.99 -4.93 -2.83
N GLU A 90 -20.10 -6.16 -3.34
CA GLU A 90 -21.19 -7.07 -2.96
C GLU A 90 -21.15 -7.45 -1.48
N ARG A 91 -19.95 -7.67 -0.93
CA ARG A 91 -19.76 -7.93 0.51
C ARG A 91 -20.07 -6.69 1.35
N LEU A 92 -19.71 -5.49 0.87
CA LEU A 92 -20.07 -4.24 1.52
C LEU A 92 -21.60 -4.08 1.56
N GLU A 93 -22.31 -4.34 0.47
CA GLU A 93 -23.77 -4.28 0.41
C GLU A 93 -24.42 -5.28 1.37
N SER A 94 -23.90 -6.50 1.42
CA SER A 94 -24.35 -7.52 2.37
C SER A 94 -24.15 -7.08 3.82
N LEU A 95 -23.00 -6.50 4.16
CA LEU A 95 -22.70 -6.03 5.52
C LEU A 95 -23.45 -4.74 5.88
N LEU A 96 -23.75 -3.88 4.91
CA LEU A 96 -24.58 -2.69 5.06
C LEU A 96 -26.07 -3.03 5.23
N GLY A 97 -26.51 -4.17 4.70
CA GLY A 97 -27.93 -4.52 4.63
C GLY A 97 -28.72 -3.68 3.62
N ARG A 98 -28.04 -2.95 2.74
CA ARG A 98 -28.60 -2.14 1.65
C ARG A 98 -27.67 -2.08 0.45
N PRO A 99 -28.17 -1.79 -0.75
CA PRO A 99 -27.31 -1.45 -1.89
C PRO A 99 -26.44 -0.22 -1.59
N LEU A 100 -25.24 -0.18 -2.19
CA LEU A 100 -24.42 1.02 -2.22
C LEU A 100 -25.14 2.06 -3.06
N THR A 101 -25.15 3.30 -2.59
CA THR A 101 -25.58 4.44 -3.39
C THR A 101 -24.70 4.56 -4.63
N ALA A 102 -25.21 5.24 -5.66
CA ALA A 102 -24.43 5.49 -6.87
C ALA A 102 -23.09 6.22 -6.56
N ALA A 103 -23.12 7.15 -5.60
CA ALA A 103 -21.94 7.87 -5.13
C ALA A 103 -20.94 6.94 -4.42
N GLU A 104 -21.37 6.10 -3.48
CA GLU A 104 -20.48 5.13 -2.78
C GLU A 104 -19.87 4.12 -3.77
N ARG A 105 -20.67 3.62 -4.71
CA ARG A 105 -20.23 2.64 -5.71
C ARG A 105 -19.17 3.23 -6.66
N GLU A 106 -19.38 4.46 -7.13
CA GLU A 106 -18.40 5.15 -7.95
C GLU A 106 -17.16 5.52 -7.15
N ALA A 107 -17.34 6.05 -5.94
CA ALA A 107 -16.27 6.44 -5.03
C ALA A 107 -15.36 5.27 -4.65
N SER A 108 -15.90 4.05 -4.55
CA SER A 108 -15.14 2.83 -4.22
C SER A 108 -14.14 2.40 -5.30
N ARG A 109 -14.33 2.82 -6.56
CA ARG A 109 -13.40 2.52 -7.66
C ARG A 109 -12.25 3.53 -7.62
N GLY A 110 -11.00 3.10 -7.73
CA GLY A 110 -9.88 4.07 -7.84
C GLY A 110 -9.66 4.96 -6.61
N ASP A 111 -10.18 4.56 -5.44
CA ASP A 111 -9.99 5.22 -4.15
C ASP A 111 -8.59 4.90 -3.61
N ALA A 112 -7.59 5.64 -4.07
CA ALA A 112 -6.19 5.30 -3.85
C ALA A 112 -5.58 5.99 -2.62
N HIS A 113 -6.04 7.18 -2.24
CA HIS A 113 -5.51 7.91 -1.09
C HIS A 113 -6.46 9.00 -0.59
N ALA A 114 -6.69 9.04 0.72
CA ALA A 114 -7.52 10.01 1.45
C ALA A 114 -8.90 10.21 0.80
N GLY A 115 -9.48 9.10 0.34
CA GLY A 115 -10.78 9.08 -0.30
C GLY A 115 -11.86 8.47 0.58
N LEU A 116 -12.83 7.76 0.00
CA LEU A 116 -13.96 7.17 0.70
C LEU A 116 -13.50 6.28 1.87
N TRP A 117 -12.57 5.36 1.64
CA TRP A 117 -12.19 4.36 2.63
C TRP A 117 -11.39 4.92 3.80
N GLU A 118 -10.28 5.60 3.51
CA GLU A 118 -9.40 6.14 4.56
C GLU A 118 -10.14 7.18 5.41
N THR A 119 -10.93 8.06 4.77
CA THR A 119 -11.71 9.08 5.48
C THR A 119 -12.81 8.44 6.32
N SER A 120 -13.54 7.44 5.81
CA SER A 120 -14.58 6.75 6.59
C SER A 120 -14.03 6.01 7.81
N LEU A 121 -12.89 5.33 7.64
CA LEU A 121 -12.21 4.64 8.75
C LEU A 121 -11.72 5.63 9.82
N LEU A 122 -11.19 6.79 9.41
CA LEU A 122 -10.78 7.83 10.34
C LEU A 122 -11.97 8.49 11.05
N LEU A 123 -13.04 8.84 10.33
CA LEU A 123 -14.29 9.32 10.93
C LEU A 123 -14.83 8.35 11.98
N ARG A 124 -14.65 7.04 11.75
CA ARG A 124 -15.10 6.01 12.68
C ARG A 124 -14.24 5.89 13.94
N VAL A 125 -12.92 6.03 13.83
CA VAL A 125 -11.99 5.73 14.94
C VAL A 125 -11.52 7.00 15.66
N ARG A 126 -11.23 8.07 14.93
CA ARG A 126 -10.66 9.34 15.42
C ARG A 126 -11.27 10.54 14.66
N PRO A 127 -12.59 10.78 14.77
CA PRO A 127 -13.29 11.83 14.01
C PRO A 127 -12.71 13.23 14.23
N GLU A 128 -12.13 13.50 15.40
CA GLU A 128 -11.50 14.77 15.74
C GLU A 128 -10.24 15.09 14.91
N LEU A 129 -9.68 14.10 14.22
CA LEU A 129 -8.55 14.26 13.30
C LEU A 129 -8.98 14.54 11.85
N VAL A 130 -10.29 14.55 11.57
CA VAL A 130 -10.83 14.80 10.23
C VAL A 130 -11.40 16.20 10.16
N ASP A 131 -10.79 17.06 9.34
CA ASP A 131 -11.31 18.40 9.09
C ASP A 131 -12.66 18.34 8.37
N SER A 132 -13.70 18.97 8.94
CA SER A 132 -15.07 18.99 8.40
C SER A 132 -15.18 19.47 6.95
N GLY A 133 -14.18 20.19 6.43
CA GLY A 133 -14.08 20.59 5.04
C GLY A 133 -14.01 19.43 4.05
N PHE A 134 -13.70 18.20 4.50
CA PHE A 134 -13.68 16.99 3.66
C PHE A 134 -14.98 16.79 2.88
N ALA A 135 -16.13 17.15 3.46
CA ALA A 135 -17.46 17.00 2.88
C ALA A 135 -17.68 17.88 1.64
N ARG A 136 -16.85 18.91 1.42
CA ARG A 136 -16.91 19.81 0.27
C ARG A 136 -15.87 19.49 -0.81
N LEU A 137 -15.03 18.49 -0.59
CA LEU A 137 -13.93 18.18 -1.50
C LEU A 137 -14.43 17.42 -2.74
N PRO A 138 -14.13 17.91 -3.95
CA PRO A 138 -14.54 17.22 -5.18
C PRO A 138 -13.80 15.88 -5.34
N PRO A 139 -14.35 14.90 -6.06
CA PRO A 139 -13.61 13.68 -6.39
C PRO A 139 -12.34 13.98 -7.19
N MET A 140 -11.25 13.28 -6.90
CA MET A 140 -9.99 13.37 -7.66
C MET A 140 -9.60 12.02 -8.21
N ARG A 141 -9.47 11.91 -9.53
CA ARG A 141 -9.09 10.69 -10.25
C ARG A 141 -7.97 10.98 -11.23
N PHE A 142 -7.12 9.98 -11.46
CA PHE A 142 -6.01 10.09 -12.38
C PHE A 142 -5.89 8.81 -13.21
N PRO A 143 -5.57 8.93 -14.51
CA PRO A 143 -5.10 7.82 -15.32
C PRO A 143 -3.90 7.11 -14.67
N LEU A 144 -3.78 5.80 -14.86
CA LEU A 144 -2.67 5.02 -14.30
C LEU A 144 -1.29 5.53 -14.76
N LEU A 145 -1.20 6.06 -15.98
CA LEU A 145 0.03 6.64 -16.53
C LEU A 145 0.51 7.87 -15.76
N ASP A 146 -0.40 8.67 -15.21
CA ASP A 146 -0.03 9.84 -14.41
C ASP A 146 0.63 9.44 -13.10
N ALA A 147 0.34 8.23 -12.58
CA ALA A 147 0.97 7.70 -11.38
C ALA A 147 2.50 7.47 -11.53
N LEU A 148 3.03 7.49 -12.75
CA LEU A 148 4.48 7.45 -13.01
C LEU A 148 5.17 8.77 -12.66
N ARG A 149 4.42 9.88 -12.61
CA ARG A 149 4.96 11.21 -12.30
C ARG A 149 5.08 11.37 -10.78
N LYS A 150 6.25 11.82 -10.32
CA LYS A 150 6.46 12.14 -8.91
C LYS A 150 5.49 13.24 -8.47
N ASN A 151 4.86 13.04 -7.32
CA ASN A 151 3.88 13.96 -6.73
C ASN A 151 2.71 14.29 -7.67
N TYR A 152 2.29 13.36 -8.53
CA TYR A 152 1.23 13.63 -9.51
C TYR A 152 -0.07 14.18 -8.91
N PRO A 153 -0.56 13.79 -7.71
CA PRO A 153 -1.82 14.36 -7.20
C PRO A 153 -1.66 15.83 -6.82
N LEU A 154 -0.47 16.24 -6.38
CA LEU A 154 -0.16 17.64 -6.09
C LEU A 154 0.07 18.45 -7.36
N ARG A 155 0.73 17.85 -8.36
CA ARG A 155 1.14 18.54 -9.59
C ARG A 155 0.03 18.64 -10.63
N LEU A 156 -0.80 17.60 -10.73
CA LEU A 156 -1.85 17.47 -11.73
C LEU A 156 -3.25 17.61 -11.15
N GLY A 157 -3.36 17.58 -9.81
CA GLY A 157 -4.63 17.68 -9.11
C GLY A 157 -4.85 19.05 -8.47
N ASN A 158 -5.69 19.04 -7.44
CA ASN A 158 -6.11 20.20 -6.67
C ASN A 158 -5.08 20.68 -5.61
N GLN A 159 -3.82 20.22 -5.71
CA GLN A 159 -2.74 20.55 -4.77
C GLN A 159 -2.97 20.09 -3.31
N MET A 160 -4.03 19.33 -3.01
CA MET A 160 -4.29 18.77 -1.68
C MET A 160 -3.79 17.34 -1.51
N GLY A 161 -3.46 16.65 -2.60
CA GLY A 161 -2.72 15.38 -2.56
C GLY A 161 -3.56 14.10 -2.44
N TYR A 162 -4.88 14.21 -2.24
CA TYR A 162 -5.78 13.05 -2.22
C TYR A 162 -6.12 12.55 -3.62
N ILE A 163 -6.50 11.28 -3.69
CA ILE A 163 -6.92 10.54 -4.88
C ILE A 163 -8.11 9.68 -4.48
N GLY A 164 -9.33 10.14 -4.75
CA GLY A 164 -10.55 9.49 -4.30
C GLY A 164 -11.67 10.48 -4.09
N SER A 165 -12.68 10.06 -3.33
CA SER A 165 -13.90 10.84 -3.11
C SER A 165 -14.20 11.01 -1.60
N PRO A 166 -13.40 11.81 -0.87
CA PRO A 166 -13.54 11.95 0.57
C PRO A 166 -14.92 12.44 1.00
N ALA A 167 -15.57 13.32 0.22
CA ALA A 167 -16.89 13.85 0.54
C ALA A 167 -18.01 12.80 0.66
N VAL A 168 -17.81 11.60 0.10
CA VAL A 168 -18.76 10.48 0.18
C VAL A 168 -18.59 9.68 1.48
N ALA A 169 -17.53 9.94 2.24
CA ALA A 169 -17.21 9.20 3.46
C ALA A 169 -18.24 9.40 4.58
N SER A 170 -18.46 8.33 5.34
CA SER A 170 -19.39 8.32 6.46
C SER A 170 -18.92 7.39 7.58
N VAL A 171 -19.41 7.61 8.80
CA VAL A 171 -19.15 6.72 9.94
C VAL A 171 -19.74 5.32 9.70
N GLU A 172 -20.92 5.24 9.08
CA GLU A 172 -21.57 3.98 8.71
C GLU A 172 -20.69 3.16 7.76
N PHE A 173 -20.20 3.80 6.69
CA PHE A 173 -19.29 3.14 5.74
C PHE A 173 -18.01 2.70 6.44
N GLY A 174 -17.48 3.50 7.37
CA GLY A 174 -16.29 3.18 8.16
C GLY A 174 -16.47 1.95 9.06
N GLU A 175 -17.63 1.78 9.68
CA GLU A 175 -17.95 0.60 10.50
C GLU A 175 -18.02 -0.67 9.64
N VAL A 176 -18.67 -0.60 8.48
CA VAL A 176 -18.75 -1.74 7.56
C VAL A 176 -17.40 -2.06 6.92
N ALA A 177 -16.66 -1.04 6.50
CA ALA A 177 -15.29 -1.18 5.98
C ALA A 177 -14.39 -1.91 6.99
N ARG A 178 -14.46 -1.56 8.27
CA ARG A 178 -13.71 -2.23 9.34
C ARG A 178 -14.08 -3.72 9.45
N ARG A 179 -15.37 -4.06 9.42
CA ARG A 179 -15.83 -5.46 9.51
C ARG A 179 -15.33 -6.28 8.32
N LEU A 180 -15.50 -5.75 7.11
CA LEU A 180 -14.98 -6.38 5.90
C LEU A 180 -13.46 -6.59 5.98
N LEU A 181 -12.71 -5.57 6.40
CA LEU A 181 -11.25 -5.68 6.50
C LEU A 181 -10.83 -6.79 7.46
N LEU A 182 -11.54 -6.98 8.58
CA LEU A 182 -11.27 -8.08 9.50
C LEU A 182 -11.51 -9.45 8.87
N GLU A 183 -12.61 -9.61 8.14
CA GLU A 183 -12.92 -10.87 7.44
C GLU A 183 -11.87 -11.17 6.36
N VAL A 184 -11.52 -10.18 5.54
CA VAL A 184 -10.54 -10.33 4.46
C VAL A 184 -9.13 -10.57 5.00
N VAL A 185 -8.75 -9.89 6.08
CA VAL A 185 -7.47 -10.15 6.77
C VAL A 185 -7.45 -11.58 7.30
N TRP A 186 -8.54 -12.05 7.89
CA TRP A 186 -8.62 -13.42 8.40
C TRP A 186 -8.47 -14.47 7.30
N GLU A 187 -9.09 -14.27 6.13
CA GLU A 187 -8.92 -15.17 4.97
C GLU A 187 -7.45 -15.33 4.55
N VAL A 188 -6.64 -14.28 4.69
CA VAL A 188 -5.21 -14.28 4.35
C VAL A 188 -4.36 -14.85 5.49
N VAL A 189 -4.72 -14.55 6.73
CA VAL A 189 -3.95 -14.91 7.93
C VAL A 189 -4.18 -16.36 8.34
N ARG A 190 -5.41 -16.87 8.23
CA ARG A 190 -5.79 -18.21 8.70
C ARG A 190 -4.88 -19.33 8.15
N PRO A 191 -4.54 -19.39 6.85
CA PRO A 191 -3.64 -20.42 6.32
C PRO A 191 -2.25 -20.42 6.98
N VAL A 192 -1.76 -19.26 7.44
CA VAL A 192 -0.46 -19.15 8.14
C VAL A 192 -0.41 -20.05 9.37
N PHE A 193 -1.55 -20.31 10.01
CA PHE A 193 -1.66 -21.19 11.17
C PHE A 193 -2.02 -22.63 10.82
N GLU A 194 -2.85 -22.84 9.78
CA GLU A 194 -3.50 -24.12 9.54
C GLU A 194 -2.75 -25.05 8.57
N VAL A 195 -2.18 -24.51 7.48
CA VAL A 195 -1.55 -25.39 6.47
C VAL A 195 -0.13 -25.77 6.87
N GLN A 196 0.27 -27.01 6.59
CA GLN A 196 1.61 -27.51 6.95
C GLN A 196 2.65 -27.24 5.85
N ASP A 197 2.23 -27.12 4.60
CA ASP A 197 3.09 -26.84 3.45
C ASP A 197 3.40 -25.33 3.29
N GLU A 198 4.01 -24.94 2.18
CA GLU A 198 4.35 -23.53 1.90
C GLU A 198 3.21 -22.72 1.27
N SER A 199 2.00 -23.28 1.08
CA SER A 199 0.88 -22.59 0.43
C SER A 199 0.35 -21.37 1.20
N TRP A 200 0.69 -21.25 2.50
CA TRP A 200 0.42 -20.03 3.27
C TRP A 200 1.24 -18.83 2.81
N GLN A 201 2.36 -19.03 2.11
CA GLN A 201 3.20 -17.95 1.60
C GLN A 201 2.52 -17.27 0.42
N GLN A 202 1.82 -16.17 0.72
CA GLN A 202 1.13 -15.37 -0.28
C GLN A 202 1.89 -14.08 -0.57
N THR A 203 1.97 -13.72 -1.84
CA THR A 203 2.52 -12.43 -2.27
C THR A 203 1.60 -11.76 -3.28
N SER A 204 1.64 -10.44 -3.31
CA SER A 204 0.95 -9.61 -4.27
C SER A 204 1.48 -9.85 -5.69
N PHE A 205 0.68 -9.47 -6.69
CA PHE A 205 1.17 -9.41 -8.07
C PHE A 205 2.37 -8.46 -8.22
N LEU A 206 2.44 -7.40 -7.40
CA LEU A 206 3.54 -6.43 -7.43
C LEU A 206 4.88 -7.07 -7.08
N TYR A 207 4.90 -8.05 -6.16
CA TYR A 207 6.11 -8.79 -5.78
C TYR A 207 6.77 -9.53 -6.95
N LYS A 208 5.95 -9.93 -7.93
CA LYS A 208 6.39 -10.67 -9.13
C LYS A 208 7.05 -9.76 -10.16
N ILE A 209 6.92 -8.44 -10.02
CA ILE A 209 7.48 -7.45 -10.95
C ILE A 209 8.93 -7.13 -10.55
N PRO A 210 9.96 -7.47 -11.35
CA PRO A 210 11.35 -7.33 -10.95
C PRO A 210 11.75 -5.90 -10.56
N PHE A 211 11.35 -4.88 -11.33
CA PHE A 211 11.77 -3.49 -11.06
C PHE A 211 11.13 -2.85 -9.82
N LEU A 212 10.13 -3.49 -9.22
CA LEU A 212 9.57 -3.06 -7.93
C LEU A 212 10.38 -3.59 -6.74
N ARG A 213 11.16 -4.66 -6.93
CA ARG A 213 12.03 -5.25 -5.90
C ARG A 213 13.13 -4.30 -5.48
N THR A 214 13.49 -4.32 -4.21
CA THR A 214 14.49 -3.37 -3.66
C THR A 214 15.89 -3.63 -4.20
N ALA A 215 16.21 -4.86 -4.59
CA ALA A 215 17.51 -5.25 -5.13
C ALA A 215 17.69 -4.92 -6.63
N PHE A 216 16.62 -4.62 -7.37
CA PHE A 216 16.66 -4.51 -8.83
C PHE A 216 17.70 -3.54 -9.39
N PRO A 217 17.88 -2.31 -8.86
CA PRO A 217 18.89 -1.39 -9.38
C PRO A 217 20.31 -1.97 -9.33
N TYR A 218 20.61 -2.78 -8.31
CA TYR A 218 21.91 -3.41 -8.14
C TYR A 218 22.10 -4.60 -9.07
N VAL A 219 21.04 -5.40 -9.28
CA VAL A 219 21.05 -6.51 -10.24
C VAL A 219 21.25 -5.97 -11.67
N ALA A 220 20.54 -4.91 -12.04
CA ALA A 220 20.68 -4.27 -13.34
C ALA A 220 22.10 -3.70 -13.55
N ALA A 221 22.66 -3.03 -12.53
CA ALA A 221 24.02 -2.51 -12.60
C ALA A 221 25.07 -3.63 -12.74
N GLY A 222 24.92 -4.73 -11.99
CA GLY A 222 25.82 -5.89 -12.11
C GLY A 222 25.75 -6.55 -13.48
N ALA A 223 24.54 -6.71 -14.03
CA ALA A 223 24.34 -7.25 -15.38
C ALA A 223 24.95 -6.35 -16.46
N ALA A 224 24.79 -5.02 -16.33
CA ALA A 224 25.41 -4.06 -17.24
C ALA A 224 26.93 -4.13 -17.18
N LEU A 225 27.53 -4.16 -15.98
CA LEU A 225 28.98 -4.28 -15.79
C LEU A 225 29.52 -5.56 -16.44
N LEU A 226 28.82 -6.69 -16.24
CA LEU A 226 29.19 -7.98 -16.84
C LEU A 226 29.14 -7.91 -18.38
N ALA A 227 28.06 -7.35 -18.94
CA ALA A 227 27.91 -7.19 -20.38
C ALA A 227 29.02 -6.30 -20.98
N THR A 228 29.33 -5.17 -20.34
CA THR A 228 30.42 -4.28 -20.76
C THR A 228 31.77 -4.99 -20.70
N THR A 229 32.03 -5.77 -19.64
CA THR A 229 33.26 -6.55 -19.50
C THR A 229 33.39 -7.60 -20.60
N LEU A 230 32.31 -8.33 -20.91
CA LEU A 230 32.30 -9.32 -21.99
C LEU A 230 32.51 -8.68 -23.37
N LEU A 231 31.94 -7.49 -23.61
CA LEU A 231 32.16 -6.73 -24.84
C LEU A 231 33.60 -6.25 -24.97
N LEU A 232 34.19 -5.74 -23.89
CA LEU A 232 35.61 -5.34 -23.86
C LEU A 232 36.54 -6.53 -24.12
N VAL A 233 36.31 -7.67 -23.47
CA VAL A 233 37.09 -8.90 -23.69
C VAL A 233 36.97 -9.38 -25.14
N ARG A 234 35.79 -9.25 -25.75
CA ARG A 234 35.58 -9.57 -27.17
C ARG A 234 36.25 -8.58 -28.12
N TRP A 235 36.34 -7.31 -27.74
CA TRP A 235 36.98 -6.27 -28.56
C TRP A 235 38.51 -6.31 -28.49
N LEU A 236 39.07 -6.75 -27.36
CA LEU A 236 40.52 -6.91 -27.16
C LEU A 236 41.07 -8.24 -27.71
N ARG A 237 40.21 -9.13 -28.21
CA ARG A 237 40.57 -10.38 -28.88
C ARG A 237 40.46 -10.23 -30.38
#